data_AF-E9RTC0-F1
#
_entry.id   AF-E9RTC0-F1
#
_cell.length_a   1.000
_cell.length_b   1.000
_cell.length_c   1.000
_cell.angle_alpha   90.00
_cell.angle_beta   90.00
_cell.angle_gamma   90.00
#
_symmetry.space_group_name_H-M   'P 1'
#
loop_
_entity.id
_entity.type
_entity.pdbx_description
1 polymer ?
#
loop_
_entity_poly.entity_id
_entity_poly.type
_entity_poly.pdbx_seq_one_letter_code
_entity_poly.pdbx_strand_id
1 'polypeptide(L)'
;MNTNKIRNKTFDSILELCEDAVDTYESLNRFPSDEDTSDISFIAKYDEAKEIISYLCKLEYDIVFCQFADPEYDGYIDEYIITIYDGEIWCEPLKREDEYIYCESHFSYILDNCNSKVLEKCKADYIFEVHINDEEFDDFCNDECIFCKECEEDNDMHGFTASRNDDNGFTTLSFYSTEKLDSNEMRDLLEIFGL
;
A
#
# COMPACT_ATOMS: atom_id res chain seq x y z
N MET A 1 2.73 -7.59 -33.71
CA MET A 1 2.97 -7.90 -32.29
C MET A 1 3.62 -6.66 -31.69
N ASN A 2 2.84 -5.81 -31.03
CA ASN A 2 3.43 -4.75 -30.21
C ASN A 2 4.13 -5.46 -29.06
N THR A 3 5.45 -5.47 -29.08
CA THR A 3 6.25 -5.80 -27.90
C THR A 3 6.07 -4.62 -26.95
N ASN A 4 5.09 -4.71 -26.04
CA ASN A 4 4.99 -3.78 -24.93
C ASN A 4 6.36 -3.77 -24.25
N LYS A 5 6.96 -2.59 -24.15
CA LYS A 5 8.30 -2.46 -23.60
C LYS A 5 8.16 -2.54 -22.08
N ILE A 6 8.31 -3.76 -21.55
CA ILE A 6 8.37 -4.00 -20.11
C ILE A 6 9.52 -3.17 -19.54
N ARG A 7 9.24 -2.46 -18.45
CA ARG A 7 10.22 -1.69 -17.68
C ARG A 7 10.23 -2.22 -16.27
N ASN A 8 11.38 -2.11 -15.62
CA ASN A 8 11.48 -2.50 -14.21
C ASN A 8 11.39 -1.23 -13.36
N LYS A 9 10.61 -1.28 -12.28
CA LYS A 9 10.61 -0.29 -11.21
C LYS A 9 10.91 -0.99 -9.89
N THR A 10 11.54 -0.24 -9.01
CA THR A 10 11.84 -0.67 -7.64
C THR A 10 11.31 0.39 -6.70
N PHE A 11 10.60 -0.03 -5.65
CA PHE A 11 10.06 0.83 -4.61
C PHE A 11 10.46 0.29 -3.25
N ASP A 12 10.54 1.15 -2.26
CA ASP A 12 10.89 0.77 -0.88
C ASP A 12 9.68 0.23 -0.11
N SER A 13 8.46 0.46 -0.59
CA SER A 13 7.25 -0.07 0.02
C SER A 13 6.06 -0.14 -0.94
N ILE A 14 5.02 -0.87 -0.55
CA ILE A 14 3.72 -0.86 -1.26
C ILE A 14 3.09 0.54 -1.23
N LEU A 15 3.34 1.34 -0.19
CA LEU A 15 2.85 2.73 -0.13
C LEU A 15 3.45 3.57 -1.26
N GLU A 16 4.77 3.55 -1.44
CA GLU A 16 5.45 4.31 -2.50
C GLU A 16 4.98 3.87 -3.89
N LEU A 17 4.76 2.56 -4.09
CA LEU A 17 4.14 2.03 -5.30
C LEU A 17 2.73 2.64 -5.53
N CYS A 18 1.90 2.69 -4.49
CA CYS A 18 0.55 3.25 -4.58
C CYS A 18 0.58 4.75 -4.89
N GLU A 19 1.50 5.51 -4.27
CA GLU A 19 1.68 6.94 -4.53
C GLU A 19 2.13 7.21 -5.98
N ASP A 20 3.13 6.50 -6.50
CA ASP A 20 3.58 6.63 -7.90
C ASP A 20 2.45 6.31 -8.90
N ALA A 21 1.68 5.26 -8.63
CA ALA A 21 0.57 4.86 -9.47
C ALA A 21 -0.58 5.86 -9.43
N VAL A 22 -0.96 6.37 -8.25
CA VAL A 22 -2.01 7.39 -8.10
C VAL A 22 -1.59 8.71 -8.76
N ASP A 23 -0.36 9.17 -8.53
CA ASP A 23 0.18 10.36 -9.21
C ASP A 23 0.14 10.22 -10.73
N THR A 24 0.45 9.02 -11.22
CA THR A 24 0.35 8.69 -12.65
C THR A 24 -1.10 8.75 -13.13
N TYR A 25 -2.03 8.12 -12.41
CA TYR A 25 -3.46 8.08 -12.74
C TYR A 25 -4.06 9.50 -12.79
N GLU A 26 -3.85 10.29 -11.73
CA GLU A 26 -4.34 11.66 -11.63
C GLU A 26 -3.73 12.56 -12.70
N SER A 27 -2.44 12.40 -13.02
CA SER A 27 -1.78 13.17 -14.08
C SER A 27 -2.39 12.90 -15.46
N LEU A 28 -2.78 11.66 -15.75
CA LEU A 28 -3.42 11.27 -17.01
C LEU A 28 -4.84 11.80 -17.08
N ASN A 29 -5.59 11.68 -15.98
CA ASN A 29 -7.02 12.01 -15.93
C ASN A 29 -7.30 13.46 -15.53
N ARG A 30 -6.28 14.29 -15.29
CA ARG A 30 -6.42 15.73 -14.99
C ARG A 30 -7.09 16.54 -16.10
N PHE A 31 -6.88 16.15 -17.35
CA PHE A 31 -7.49 16.77 -18.53
C PHE A 31 -8.05 15.67 -19.43
N PRO A 32 -9.15 15.02 -19.00
CA PRO A 32 -9.67 13.87 -19.71
C PRO A 32 -10.15 14.35 -21.10
N SER A 33 -9.78 13.60 -22.14
CA SER A 33 -10.49 13.72 -23.42
C SER A 33 -11.88 13.08 -23.24
N ASP A 34 -12.86 13.52 -24.04
CA ASP A 34 -14.22 12.98 -23.99
C ASP A 34 -14.32 11.46 -24.30
N GLU A 35 -13.20 10.79 -24.64
CA GLU A 35 -13.21 9.41 -25.13
C GLU A 35 -12.42 8.39 -24.29
N ASP A 36 -11.46 8.76 -23.41
CA ASP A 36 -10.64 7.75 -22.71
C ASP A 36 -10.19 8.20 -21.30
N THR A 37 -10.90 7.77 -20.24
CA THR A 37 -10.33 7.75 -18.88
C THR A 37 -9.26 6.66 -18.85
N SER A 38 -8.01 7.04 -18.57
CA SER A 38 -6.92 6.06 -18.46
C SER A 38 -7.07 5.27 -17.17
N ASP A 39 -6.97 3.95 -17.27
CA ASP A 39 -7.01 3.03 -16.15
C ASP A 39 -5.61 2.54 -15.76
N ILE A 40 -5.44 2.26 -14.47
CA ILE A 40 -4.22 1.66 -13.93
C ILE A 40 -4.58 0.36 -13.24
N SER A 41 -3.79 -0.68 -13.49
CA SER A 41 -3.95 -1.99 -12.86
C SER A 41 -2.72 -2.39 -12.06
N PHE A 42 -2.92 -2.97 -10.89
CA PHE A 42 -1.91 -3.69 -10.12
C PHE A 42 -2.19 -5.19 -10.23
N ILE A 43 -1.13 -5.99 -10.31
CA ILE A 43 -1.20 -7.45 -10.25
C ILE A 43 -0.26 -7.92 -9.15
N ALA A 44 -0.85 -8.59 -8.16
CA ALA A 44 -0.19 -8.93 -6.91
C ALA A 44 -0.77 -10.23 -6.34
N LYS A 45 -0.03 -10.88 -5.44
CA LYS A 45 -0.57 -11.97 -4.62
C LYS A 45 -1.35 -11.41 -3.44
N TYR A 46 -1.99 -12.30 -2.67
CA TYR A 46 -2.94 -11.91 -1.62
C TYR A 46 -2.39 -10.88 -0.63
N ASP A 47 -1.19 -11.07 -0.07
CA ASP A 47 -0.67 -10.19 0.97
C ASP A 47 -0.42 -8.77 0.43
N GLU A 48 0.24 -8.65 -0.72
CA GLU A 48 0.50 -7.34 -1.33
C GLU A 48 -0.78 -6.72 -1.90
N ALA A 49 -1.68 -7.52 -2.47
CA ALA A 49 -2.99 -7.06 -2.95
C ALA A 49 -3.83 -6.46 -1.84
N LYS A 50 -3.83 -7.09 -0.65
CA LYS A 50 -4.51 -6.59 0.55
C LYS A 50 -3.95 -5.24 0.98
N GLU A 51 -2.63 -5.08 0.96
CA GLU A 51 -1.97 -3.82 1.30
C GLU A 51 -2.29 -2.72 0.27
N ILE A 52 -2.20 -3.02 -1.03
CA ILE A 52 -2.52 -2.09 -2.11
C ILE A 52 -3.95 -1.57 -1.93
N ILE A 53 -4.95 -2.44 -1.79
CA ILE A 53 -6.36 -2.04 -1.60
C ILE A 53 -6.50 -1.13 -0.37
N SER A 54 -5.86 -1.50 0.74
CA SER A 54 -5.86 -0.70 1.98
C SER A 54 -5.29 0.70 1.77
N TYR A 55 -4.16 0.84 1.06
CA TYR A 55 -3.56 2.14 0.77
C TYR A 55 -4.41 2.97 -0.19
N LEU A 56 -4.95 2.37 -1.25
CA LEU A 56 -5.85 3.07 -2.17
C LEU A 56 -7.09 3.63 -1.44
N CYS A 57 -7.65 2.89 -0.49
CA CYS A 57 -8.75 3.39 0.35
C CYS A 57 -8.32 4.57 1.24
N LYS A 58 -7.09 4.56 1.78
CA LYS A 58 -6.54 5.70 2.55
C LYS A 58 -6.32 6.94 1.68
N LEU A 59 -6.09 6.74 0.39
CA LEU A 59 -5.98 7.79 -0.63
C LEU A 59 -7.35 8.23 -1.19
N GLU A 60 -8.45 7.90 -0.50
CA GLU A 60 -9.82 8.33 -0.80
C GLU A 60 -10.42 7.74 -2.09
N TYR A 61 -9.92 6.60 -2.58
CA TYR A 61 -10.57 5.84 -3.65
C TYR A 61 -11.62 4.88 -3.08
N ASP A 62 -12.83 4.90 -3.66
CA ASP A 62 -13.95 4.08 -3.23
C ASP A 62 -13.90 2.67 -3.86
N ILE A 63 -14.24 1.65 -3.07
CA ILE A 63 -14.38 0.28 -3.59
C ILE A 63 -15.78 0.12 -4.19
N VAL A 64 -15.84 -0.20 -5.48
CA VAL A 64 -17.10 -0.52 -6.17
C VAL A 64 -17.28 -2.02 -6.35
N PHE A 65 -16.20 -2.77 -6.49
CA PHE A 65 -16.23 -4.23 -6.57
C PHE A 65 -14.97 -4.84 -5.96
N CYS A 66 -15.16 -5.86 -5.13
CA CYS A 66 -14.05 -6.59 -4.53
C CYS A 66 -14.45 -8.06 -4.33
N GLN A 67 -13.87 -8.92 -5.16
CA GLN A 67 -13.87 -10.37 -4.94
C GLN A 67 -12.50 -10.75 -4.40
N PHE A 68 -12.40 -10.74 -3.07
CA PHE A 68 -11.16 -10.94 -2.36
C PHE A 68 -11.43 -11.84 -1.15
N ALA A 69 -10.76 -12.99 -1.09
CA ALA A 69 -11.01 -14.00 -0.09
C ALA A 69 -9.70 -14.46 0.54
N ASP A 70 -9.77 -14.72 1.85
CA ASP A 70 -8.64 -15.21 2.62
C ASP A 70 -8.20 -16.60 2.09
N PRO A 71 -6.93 -16.76 1.67
CA PRO A 71 -6.41 -18.01 1.12
C PRO A 71 -6.55 -19.20 2.08
N GLU A 72 -6.53 -18.98 3.39
CA GLU A 72 -6.70 -20.05 4.39
C GLU A 72 -8.11 -20.64 4.37
N TYR A 73 -9.10 -19.86 3.94
CA TYR A 73 -10.50 -20.26 3.92
C TYR A 73 -10.99 -20.68 2.52
N ASP A 74 -10.57 -19.97 1.47
CA ASP A 74 -11.03 -20.19 0.09
C ASP A 74 -10.02 -20.97 -0.77
N GLY A 75 -8.76 -21.07 -0.32
CA GLY A 75 -7.71 -21.83 -1.01
C GLY A 75 -7.16 -21.16 -2.27
N TYR A 76 -7.60 -19.94 -2.59
CA TYR A 76 -7.07 -19.18 -3.72
C TYR A 76 -5.72 -18.54 -3.36
N ILE A 77 -4.65 -19.02 -4.00
CA ILE A 77 -3.25 -18.60 -3.76
C ILE A 77 -2.58 -17.94 -4.96
N ASP A 78 -3.32 -17.83 -6.08
CA ASP A 78 -2.84 -17.19 -7.30
C ASP A 78 -3.03 -15.66 -7.21
N GLU A 79 -2.74 -14.94 -8.29
CA GLU A 79 -2.71 -13.48 -8.33
C GLU A 79 -4.10 -12.84 -8.40
N TYR A 80 -4.22 -11.62 -7.89
CA TYR A 80 -5.36 -10.73 -8.05
C TYR A 80 -5.00 -9.60 -9.01
N ILE A 81 -6.01 -9.07 -9.70
CA ILE A 81 -5.92 -7.79 -10.41
C ILE A 81 -6.73 -6.75 -9.65
N ILE A 82 -6.13 -5.57 -9.48
CA ILE A 82 -6.73 -4.41 -8.83
C ILE A 82 -6.69 -3.27 -9.83
N THR A 83 -7.83 -2.75 -10.25
CA THR A 83 -7.91 -1.67 -11.25
C THR A 83 -8.49 -0.42 -10.63
N ILE A 84 -7.83 0.72 -10.88
CA ILE A 84 -8.36 2.06 -10.67
C ILE A 84 -8.95 2.54 -12.00
N TYR A 85 -10.26 2.78 -12.00
CA TYR A 85 -10.97 3.32 -13.16
C TYR A 85 -12.09 4.24 -12.68
N ASP A 86 -12.18 5.43 -13.27
CA ASP A 86 -13.16 6.47 -12.90
C ASP A 86 -13.14 6.83 -11.40
N GLY A 87 -11.96 6.75 -10.77
CA GLY A 87 -11.79 7.03 -9.34
C GLY A 87 -12.28 5.90 -8.41
N GLU A 88 -12.61 4.74 -8.97
CA GLU A 88 -13.14 3.60 -8.23
C GLU A 88 -12.21 2.38 -8.32
N ILE A 89 -12.21 1.57 -7.25
CA ILE A 89 -11.41 0.34 -7.13
C ILE A 89 -12.25 -0.88 -7.52
N TRP A 90 -11.71 -1.66 -8.45
CA TRP A 90 -12.19 -2.99 -8.81
C TRP A 90 -11.12 -4.04 -8.48
N CYS A 91 -11.45 -5.05 -7.67
CA CYS A 91 -10.54 -6.17 -7.38
C CYS A 91 -11.19 -7.52 -7.70
N GLU A 92 -10.48 -8.38 -8.45
CA GLU A 92 -10.93 -9.74 -8.77
C GLU A 92 -9.77 -10.75 -8.86
N PRO A 93 -10.04 -12.06 -8.66
CA PRO A 93 -9.07 -13.12 -8.91
C PRO A 93 -8.67 -13.11 -10.39
N LEU A 94 -7.38 -13.05 -10.68
CA LEU A 94 -6.85 -13.03 -12.05
C LEU A 94 -6.90 -14.41 -12.72
N LYS A 95 -7.04 -15.49 -11.93
CA LYS A 95 -7.10 -16.86 -12.43
C LYS A 95 -8.42 -17.51 -12.08
N ARG A 96 -9.06 -18.14 -13.07
CA ARG A 96 -10.34 -18.84 -12.93
C ARG A 96 -10.25 -20.17 -13.66
N GLU A 97 -10.70 -21.25 -13.02
CA GLU A 97 -10.68 -22.59 -13.62
C GLU A 97 -9.29 -22.97 -14.20
N ASP A 98 -8.23 -22.67 -13.44
CA ASP A 98 -6.82 -22.87 -13.80
C ASP A 98 -6.27 -22.02 -14.97
N GLU A 99 -7.05 -21.07 -15.49
CA GLU A 99 -6.64 -20.16 -16.56
C GLU A 99 -6.62 -18.70 -16.11
N TYR A 100 -5.56 -17.98 -16.51
CA TYR A 100 -5.49 -16.53 -16.33
C TYR A 100 -6.45 -15.83 -17.31
N ILE A 101 -7.27 -14.93 -16.76
CA ILE A 101 -8.17 -14.08 -17.55
C ILE A 101 -7.37 -13.04 -18.33
N TYR A 102 -7.96 -12.54 -19.42
CA TYR A 102 -7.36 -11.46 -20.19
C TYR A 102 -7.51 -10.13 -19.46
N CYS A 103 -6.40 -9.38 -19.33
CA CYS A 103 -6.30 -8.10 -18.65
C CYS A 103 -5.90 -7.03 -19.68
N GLU A 104 -6.59 -5.89 -19.68
CA GLU A 104 -6.24 -4.74 -20.51
C GLU A 104 -6.29 -3.48 -19.66
N SER A 105 -5.23 -2.67 -19.69
CA SER A 105 -5.17 -1.37 -19.03
C SER A 105 -4.22 -0.40 -19.72
N HIS A 106 -4.24 0.89 -19.39
CA HIS A 106 -3.24 1.83 -19.90
C HIS A 106 -1.87 1.60 -19.23
N PHE A 107 -1.87 1.41 -17.90
CA PHE A 107 -0.69 1.10 -17.12
C PHE A 107 -0.91 -0.16 -16.29
N SER A 108 0.03 -1.11 -16.35
CA SER A 108 0.05 -2.28 -15.47
C SER A 108 1.30 -2.31 -14.62
N TYR A 109 1.13 -2.38 -13.30
CA TYR A 109 2.16 -2.65 -12.32
C TYR A 109 2.03 -4.12 -11.90
N ILE A 110 3.04 -4.94 -12.19
CA ILE A 110 3.02 -6.39 -11.95
C ILE A 110 4.14 -6.70 -10.97
N LEU A 111 3.82 -7.16 -9.77
CA LEU A 111 4.83 -7.51 -8.78
C LEU A 111 5.65 -8.71 -9.26
N ASP A 112 6.96 -8.67 -9.01
CA ASP A 112 7.94 -9.64 -9.49
C ASP A 112 7.76 -11.06 -8.91
N ASN A 113 7.03 -11.18 -7.80
CA ASN A 113 6.65 -12.45 -7.18
C ASN A 113 5.47 -13.15 -7.89
N CYS A 114 4.86 -12.51 -8.89
CA CYS A 114 3.76 -13.05 -9.69
C CYS A 114 4.24 -14.09 -10.71
N ASN A 115 3.34 -14.98 -11.12
CA ASN A 115 3.61 -15.97 -12.15
C ASN A 115 3.90 -15.30 -13.50
N SER A 116 5.00 -15.67 -14.14
CA SER A 116 5.39 -15.11 -15.43
C SER A 116 4.36 -15.31 -16.56
N LYS A 117 3.45 -16.28 -16.43
CA LYS A 117 2.33 -16.49 -17.37
C LYS A 117 1.33 -15.33 -17.38
N VAL A 118 1.27 -14.51 -16.33
CA VAL A 118 0.46 -13.28 -16.28
C VAL A 118 0.78 -12.36 -17.45
N LEU A 119 2.08 -12.22 -17.77
CA LEU A 119 2.55 -11.35 -18.87
C LEU A 119 2.02 -11.76 -20.24
N GLU A 120 1.64 -13.03 -20.42
CA GLU A 120 1.05 -13.50 -21.69
C GLU A 120 -0.41 -13.06 -21.86
N LYS A 121 -1.07 -12.69 -20.76
CA LYS A 121 -2.50 -12.34 -20.70
C LYS A 121 -2.76 -10.86 -20.50
N CYS A 122 -1.79 -10.12 -19.99
CA CYS A 122 -1.93 -8.69 -19.77
C CYS A 122 -1.40 -7.87 -20.94
N LYS A 123 -2.27 -6.99 -21.45
CA LYS A 123 -1.90 -5.96 -22.42
C LYS A 123 -2.07 -4.59 -21.80
N ALA A 124 -0.99 -3.84 -21.78
CA ALA A 124 -1.04 -2.43 -21.47
C ALA A 124 -0.07 -1.64 -22.32
N ASP A 125 -0.35 -0.35 -22.51
CA ASP A 125 0.57 0.55 -23.20
C ASP A 125 1.91 0.63 -22.47
N TYR A 126 1.85 0.56 -21.13
CA TYR A 126 3.01 0.53 -20.25
C TYR A 126 2.89 -0.60 -19.23
N ILE A 127 3.85 -1.52 -19.25
CA ILE A 127 3.97 -2.59 -18.25
C ILE A 127 5.21 -2.33 -17.42
N PHE A 128 5.03 -2.29 -16.10
CA PHE A 128 6.08 -2.22 -15.11
C PHE A 128 6.14 -3.54 -14.34
N GLU A 129 7.27 -4.22 -14.41
CA GLU A 129 7.61 -5.27 -13.45
C GLU A 129 8.16 -4.59 -12.20
N VAL A 130 7.55 -4.87 -11.05
CA VAL A 130 7.77 -4.14 -9.81
C VAL A 130 8.46 -5.03 -8.79
N HIS A 131 9.62 -4.58 -8.34
CA HIS A 131 10.27 -5.13 -7.15
C HIS A 131 9.98 -4.22 -5.95
N ILE A 132 9.56 -4.80 -4.84
CA ILE A 132 9.51 -4.08 -3.56
C ILE A 132 10.78 -4.45 -2.80
N ASN A 133 11.58 -3.45 -2.44
CA ASN A 133 12.73 -3.63 -1.55
C ASN A 133 12.19 -3.97 -0.17
N ASP A 134 11.96 -5.24 0.06
CA ASP A 134 11.76 -5.80 1.38
C ASP A 134 13.14 -5.92 2.05
N GLU A 135 13.87 -4.80 2.16
CA GLU A 135 14.87 -4.68 3.22
C GLU A 135 14.05 -4.74 4.50
N GLU A 136 13.82 -5.99 4.94
CA GLU A 136 13.21 -6.30 6.22
C GLU A 136 13.80 -5.27 7.21
N PHE A 137 12.92 -4.49 7.84
CA PHE A 137 13.20 -4.05 9.20
C PHE A 137 13.23 -5.30 10.07
N ASP A 138 14.24 -6.13 9.82
CA ASP A 138 14.63 -7.31 10.55
C ASP A 138 15.02 -6.77 11.92
N ASP A 139 14.20 -7.06 12.92
CA ASP A 139 14.07 -6.42 14.23
C ASP A 139 13.45 -5.01 14.25
N PHE A 140 12.13 -4.91 14.52
CA PHE A 140 11.61 -4.15 15.68
C PHE A 140 10.08 -4.29 15.83
N CYS A 141 9.56 -5.51 15.93
CA CYS A 141 8.24 -5.76 16.52
C CYS A 141 8.22 -7.12 17.22
N ASN A 142 9.11 -7.31 18.19
CA ASN A 142 8.81 -8.24 19.28
C ASN A 142 7.79 -7.57 20.20
N ASP A 143 6.77 -8.32 20.60
CA ASP A 143 5.59 -7.97 21.40
C ASP A 143 5.85 -7.31 22.79
N GLU A 144 7.01 -6.70 23.04
CA GLU A 144 7.38 -6.05 24.31
C GLU A 144 8.16 -4.72 24.16
N CYS A 145 8.18 -4.05 23.00
CA CYS A 145 8.88 -2.77 22.88
C CYS A 145 8.05 -1.55 23.34
N ILE A 146 8.27 -1.14 24.60
CA ILE A 146 7.70 0.07 25.23
C ILE A 146 8.52 1.35 24.88
N PHE A 147 9.66 1.22 24.19
CA PHE A 147 10.53 2.37 23.85
C PHE A 147 11.13 2.20 22.44
N CYS A 148 10.40 2.57 21.39
CA CYS A 148 11.01 2.73 20.07
C CYS A 148 11.84 4.02 20.05
N LYS A 149 13.14 3.84 19.79
CA LYS A 149 14.14 4.89 19.72
C LYS A 149 14.03 5.57 18.35
N GLU A 150 13.75 6.87 18.38
CA GLU A 150 13.92 7.90 17.34
C GLU A 150 14.23 7.39 15.93
N CYS A 151 13.19 7.39 15.07
CA CYS A 151 13.36 7.47 13.63
C CYS A 151 14.00 8.84 13.33
N GLU A 152 15.32 8.90 13.16
CA GLU A 152 15.97 10.13 12.69
C GLU A 152 15.70 10.29 11.18
N GLU A 153 14.54 10.82 10.85
CA GLU A 153 14.35 11.62 9.64
C GLU A 153 14.44 13.10 10.01
N ASP A 154 15.16 13.85 9.19
CA ASP A 154 15.59 15.23 9.36
C ASP A 154 14.41 16.23 9.37
N ASN A 155 13.63 16.23 10.45
CA ASN A 155 12.61 17.21 10.75
C ASN A 155 12.79 17.67 12.20
N ASP A 156 12.86 18.98 12.42
CA ASP A 156 12.96 19.66 13.72
C ASP A 156 11.67 19.50 14.57
N MET A 157 11.00 18.34 14.47
CA MET A 157 9.75 18.01 15.14
C MET A 157 9.98 16.75 15.98
N HIS A 158 10.06 16.97 17.29
CA HIS A 158 10.21 15.95 18.30
C HIS A 158 8.84 15.60 18.87
N GLY A 159 8.62 14.33 19.17
CA GLY A 159 7.36 13.92 19.75
C GLY A 159 7.43 12.58 20.43
N PHE A 160 6.44 12.31 21.27
CA PHE A 160 6.27 11.03 21.91
C PHE A 160 4.77 10.70 21.97
N THR A 161 4.47 9.41 21.97
CA THR A 161 3.13 8.91 22.28
C THR A 161 3.23 7.99 23.48
N ALA A 162 2.37 8.23 24.47
CA ALA A 162 2.24 7.38 25.64
C ALA A 162 0.80 6.88 25.73
N SER A 163 0.64 5.61 26.08
CA SER A 163 -0.68 5.03 26.30
C SER A 163 -0.73 4.28 27.62
N ARG A 164 -1.90 4.31 28.26
CA ARG A 164 -2.23 3.49 29.42
C ARG A 164 -3.52 2.73 29.13
N ASN A 165 -3.51 1.46 29.47
CA ASN A 165 -4.70 0.63 29.53
C ASN A 165 -4.93 0.24 30.99
N ASP A 166 -6.09 0.57 31.53
CA ASP A 166 -6.52 0.18 32.87
C ASP A 166 -7.98 -0.32 32.84
N ASP A 167 -8.49 -0.76 33.99
CA ASP A 167 -9.86 -1.29 34.10
C ASP A 167 -10.95 -0.28 33.68
N ASN A 168 -10.61 1.01 33.58
CA ASN A 168 -11.51 2.08 33.14
C ASN A 168 -11.34 2.45 31.65
N GLY A 169 -10.46 1.76 30.92
CA GLY A 169 -10.33 1.86 29.48
C GLY A 169 -8.92 2.22 28.99
N PHE A 170 -8.85 2.55 27.71
CA PHE A 170 -7.61 2.86 27.01
C PHE A 170 -7.47 4.37 26.83
N THR A 171 -6.35 4.93 27.30
CA THR A 171 -5.99 6.34 27.18
C THR A 171 -4.71 6.46 26.39
N THR A 172 -4.71 7.29 25.34
CA THR A 172 -3.50 7.61 24.56
C THR A 172 -3.30 9.11 24.53
N LEU A 173 -2.07 9.54 24.77
CA LEU A 173 -1.59 10.91 24.63
C LEU A 173 -0.47 10.94 23.61
N SER A 174 -0.57 11.84 22.63
CA SER A 174 0.51 12.14 21.70
C SER A 174 0.92 13.60 21.86
N PHE A 175 2.22 13.84 21.98
CA PHE A 175 2.83 15.15 22.11
C PHE A 175 3.82 15.37 20.98
N TYR A 176 3.80 16.57 20.38
CA TYR A 176 4.73 16.99 19.35
C TYR A 176 5.16 18.43 19.59
N SER A 177 6.45 18.72 19.45
CA SER A 177 7.08 20.02 19.64
C SER A 177 8.30 20.16 18.76
N THR A 178 8.65 21.37 18.38
CA THR A 178 9.94 21.64 17.72
C THR A 178 11.10 21.78 18.71
N GLU A 179 10.79 21.81 20.01
CA GLU A 179 11.79 21.82 21.08
C GLU A 179 12.07 20.39 21.56
N LYS A 180 13.35 20.05 21.75
CA LYS A 180 13.74 18.77 22.35
C LYS A 180 13.35 18.75 23.81
N LEU A 181 12.54 17.77 24.19
CA LEU A 181 12.22 17.49 25.59
C LEU A 181 13.23 16.53 26.18
N ASP A 182 13.64 16.78 27.42
CA ASP A 182 14.39 15.79 28.19
C ASP A 182 13.47 14.81 28.92
N SER A 183 14.07 13.73 29.44
CA SER A 183 13.33 12.65 30.11
C SER A 183 12.55 13.10 31.36
N ASN A 184 12.99 14.17 32.04
CA ASN A 184 12.28 14.70 33.20
C ASN A 184 11.06 15.50 32.75
N GLU A 185 11.21 16.31 31.71
CA GLU A 185 10.10 17.10 31.14
C GLU A 185 9.00 16.19 30.57
N MET A 186 9.38 15.08 29.92
CA MET A 186 8.42 14.07 29.49
C MET A 186 7.66 13.45 30.68
N ARG A 187 8.36 13.14 31.78
CA ARG A 187 7.71 12.57 32.98
C ARG A 187 6.74 13.55 33.62
N ASP A 188 7.12 14.81 33.73
CA ASP A 188 6.25 15.86 34.28
C ASP A 188 4.99 16.04 33.41
N LEU A 189 5.13 15.97 32.07
CA LEU A 189 3.98 15.99 31.15
C LEU A 189 3.06 14.79 31.36
N LEU A 190 3.61 13.58 31.45
CA LEU A 190 2.81 12.38 31.69
C LEU A 190 2.07 12.45 33.04
N GLU A 191 2.73 12.92 34.10
CA GLU A 191 2.09 13.13 35.41
C GLU A 191 0.94 14.15 35.34
N ILE A 192 1.09 15.24 34.57
CA ILE A 192 0.03 16.24 34.36
C ILE A 192 -1.19 15.62 33.67
N PHE A 193 -0.97 14.80 32.64
CA PHE A 193 -2.05 14.12 31.90
C PHE A 193 -2.51 12.84 32.59
N GLY A 194 -1.94 12.56 33.76
CA GLY A 194 -2.26 11.41 34.58
C GLY A 194 -2.00 10.11 33.84
N LEU A 195 -0.86 9.97 33.18
CA LEU A 195 -0.32 8.75 32.56
C LEU A 195 0.85 8.20 33.38
#